data_AF-A0A9P8Q2D7-F1
#
_entry.id   AF-A0A9P8Q2D7-F1
#
_cell.length_a   1.000
_cell.length_b   1.000
_cell.length_c   1.000
_cell.angle_alpha   90.00
_cell.angle_beta   90.00
_cell.angle_gamma   90.00
#
_symmetry.space_group_name_H-M   'P 1'
#
loop_
_entity.id
_entity.type
_entity.pdbx_description
1 polymer ?
#
loop_
_entity_poly.entity_id
_entity_poly.type
_entity_poly.pdbx_seq_one_letter_code
_entity_poly.pdbx_strand_id
1 'polypeptide(L)'
;MLKLSNAEDWKFYGKGNANIVYKYQGSDLTFHNKLLRLRQSNQIYNTRQIYIHYNNIPNQLSQHAIQLELVQVSFLKEGCLETDQFGLLMPDLTQGHELVKKERYYSVFQSHETNSWIFELKPKWLKQNEKGCRNCTMHVRKYKHVPSFCSLDLLRTDSVLKCCQSLFNDPTFYLPLAYYLKTEKSILKTIESLQTDVDFDYDPVDAICLQMMLRDLTIFINIRNSRVQNVTITDMDPKWEGKLQEWRMKEKKLNSSMYTH
;
A
#
# COMPACT_ATOMS: atom_id res chain seq x y z
N MET A 1 11.41 16.78 -18.96
CA MET A 1 11.71 15.88 -17.83
C MET A 1 12.50 16.69 -16.82
N LEU A 2 12.07 16.71 -15.57
CA LEU A 2 12.69 17.50 -14.50
C LEU A 2 14.02 16.87 -14.06
N LYS A 3 15.01 17.69 -13.71
CA LYS A 3 16.34 17.26 -13.23
C LYS A 3 16.58 17.79 -11.82
N LEU A 4 17.00 16.90 -10.92
CA LEU A 4 17.36 17.20 -9.54
C LEU A 4 18.89 17.17 -9.37
N SER A 5 19.47 18.25 -8.85
CA SER A 5 20.93 18.41 -8.68
C SER A 5 21.40 18.56 -7.24
N ASN A 6 20.52 19.00 -6.33
CA ASN A 6 20.92 19.34 -4.96
C ASN A 6 20.56 18.21 -4.01
N ALA A 7 21.55 17.39 -3.61
CA ALA A 7 21.34 16.26 -2.72
C ALA A 7 20.90 16.69 -1.30
N GLU A 8 21.35 17.86 -0.85
CA GLU A 8 21.18 18.31 0.53
C GLU A 8 19.72 18.61 0.89
N ASP A 9 18.91 18.97 -0.11
CA ASP A 9 17.49 19.26 0.01
C ASP A 9 16.63 18.02 0.30
N TRP A 10 17.18 16.81 0.15
CA TRP A 10 16.44 15.56 0.28
C TRP A 10 16.87 14.80 1.53
N LYS A 11 16.13 14.83 2.63
CA LYS A 11 16.51 14.09 3.86
C LYS A 11 15.93 12.69 3.88
N PHE A 12 16.66 11.75 4.47
CA PHE A 12 16.20 10.36 4.61
C PHE A 12 14.86 10.32 5.33
N TYR A 13 13.89 9.61 4.77
CA TYR A 13 12.55 9.45 5.35
C TYR A 13 12.28 8.00 5.73
N GLY A 14 12.63 7.05 4.86
CA GLY A 14 12.45 5.64 5.14
C GLY A 14 13.09 4.73 4.12
N LYS A 15 13.26 3.46 4.49
CA LYS A 15 13.86 2.42 3.64
C LYS A 15 13.03 1.14 3.71
N GLY A 16 12.65 0.65 2.54
CA GLY A 16 12.08 -0.67 2.36
C GLY A 16 13.10 -1.66 1.81
N ASN A 17 12.62 -2.82 1.36
CA ASN A 17 13.46 -3.83 0.71
C ASN A 17 13.90 -3.41 -0.71
N ALA A 18 13.09 -2.60 -1.39
CA ALA A 18 13.27 -2.29 -2.80
C ALA A 18 13.50 -0.80 -3.07
N ASN A 19 13.15 0.07 -2.12
CA ASN A 19 13.12 1.51 -2.34
C ASN A 19 13.65 2.23 -1.09
N ILE A 20 14.31 3.36 -1.31
CA ILE A 20 14.63 4.35 -0.29
C ILE A 20 13.84 5.60 -0.61
N VAL A 21 13.26 6.22 0.41
CA VAL A 21 12.43 7.41 0.28
C VAL A 21 13.10 8.55 1.03
N TYR A 22 13.17 9.69 0.35
CA TYR A 22 13.67 10.95 0.89
C TYR A 22 12.56 11.98 0.92
N LYS A 23 12.51 12.81 1.96
CA LYS A 23 11.59 13.93 2.09
C LYS A 23 12.29 15.22 1.69
N TYR A 24 11.62 16.03 0.89
CA TYR A 24 12.15 17.34 0.51
C TYR A 24 12.10 18.32 1.70
N GLN A 25 13.19 19.06 1.89
CA GLN A 25 13.38 20.08 2.93
C GLN A 25 14.13 21.33 2.40
N GLY A 26 14.31 21.44 1.08
CA GLY A 26 14.92 22.63 0.46
C GLY A 26 13.95 23.80 0.36
N SER A 27 14.42 24.91 -0.23
CA SER A 27 13.66 26.15 -0.37
C SER A 27 12.79 26.24 -1.63
N ASP A 28 13.05 25.42 -2.65
CA ASP A 28 12.21 25.38 -3.86
C ASP A 28 10.80 24.87 -3.54
N LEU A 29 9.82 25.76 -3.68
CA LEU A 29 8.41 25.49 -3.40
C LEU A 29 7.80 24.44 -4.35
N THR A 30 8.41 24.20 -5.50
CA THR A 30 7.97 23.17 -6.47
C THR A 30 7.99 21.77 -5.86
N PHE A 31 8.94 21.51 -4.96
CA PHE A 31 9.11 20.21 -4.29
C PHE A 31 8.55 20.18 -2.88
N HIS A 32 7.88 21.26 -2.45
CA HIS A 32 7.23 21.29 -1.16
C HIS A 32 6.23 20.12 -1.04
N ASN A 33 6.28 19.40 0.08
CA ASN A 33 5.47 18.20 0.35
C ASN A 33 5.67 17.05 -0.66
N LYS A 34 6.80 17.00 -1.36
CA LYS A 34 7.18 15.86 -2.20
C LYS A 34 8.15 14.93 -1.48
N LEU A 35 8.04 13.66 -1.81
CA LEU A 35 8.97 12.61 -1.49
C LEU A 35 9.69 12.18 -2.78
N LEU A 36 10.99 11.92 -2.68
CA LEU A 36 11.79 11.30 -3.73
C LEU A 36 12.01 9.84 -3.38
N ARG A 37 11.45 8.96 -4.20
CA ARG A 37 11.64 7.52 -4.11
C ARG A 37 12.75 7.08 -5.08
N LEU A 38 13.81 6.51 -4.53
CA LEU A 38 14.93 5.94 -5.28
C LEU A 38 14.93 4.40 -5.19
N ARG A 39 15.21 3.75 -6.32
CA ARG A 39 15.18 2.29 -6.46
C ARG A 39 16.51 1.67 -6.07
N GLN A 40 16.50 0.72 -5.15
CA GLN A 40 17.74 0.05 -4.75
C GLN A 40 18.36 -0.77 -5.88
N SER A 41 19.68 -0.90 -5.88
CA SER A 41 20.46 -1.48 -6.98
C SER A 41 20.26 -2.98 -7.21
N ASN A 42 19.86 -3.71 -6.16
CA ASN A 42 19.63 -5.15 -6.19
C ASN A 42 18.22 -5.54 -6.66
N GLN A 43 17.49 -4.62 -7.28
CA GLN A 43 16.12 -4.86 -7.74
C GLN A 43 16.10 -5.18 -9.23
N ILE A 44 15.20 -6.10 -9.61
CA ILE A 44 15.04 -6.55 -11.00
C ILE A 44 14.52 -5.44 -11.91
N TYR A 45 13.58 -4.65 -11.40
CA TYR A 45 13.01 -3.52 -12.14
C TYR A 45 13.68 -2.23 -11.73
N ASN A 46 14.14 -1.48 -12.74
CA ASN A 46 14.64 -0.12 -12.59
C ASN A 46 13.50 0.91 -12.49
N THR A 47 13.84 2.15 -12.17
CA THR A 47 12.85 3.22 -11.89
C THR A 47 11.96 3.51 -13.09
N ARG A 48 12.53 3.51 -14.31
CA ARG A 48 11.77 3.73 -15.55
C ARG A 48 10.74 2.63 -15.80
N GLN A 49 11.11 1.36 -15.59
CA GLN A 49 10.20 0.23 -15.73
C GLN A 49 9.06 0.31 -14.71
N ILE A 50 9.34 0.71 -13.46
CA ILE A 50 8.29 0.98 -12.46
C ILE A 50 7.36 2.08 -12.94
N TYR A 51 7.89 3.20 -13.44
CA TYR A 51 7.08 4.31 -13.94
C TYR A 51 6.15 3.88 -15.09
N ILE A 52 6.69 3.14 -16.06
CA ILE A 52 5.91 2.59 -17.18
C ILE A 52 4.83 1.63 -16.65
N HIS A 53 5.15 0.78 -15.67
CA HIS A 53 4.16 -0.12 -15.08
C HIS A 53 2.99 0.65 -14.43
N TYR A 54 3.27 1.71 -13.68
CA TYR A 54 2.24 2.55 -13.07
C TYR A 54 1.30 3.20 -14.09
N ASN A 55 1.79 3.49 -15.30
CA ASN A 55 0.96 4.01 -16.40
C ASN A 55 0.08 2.94 -17.09
N ASN A 56 0.29 1.65 -16.77
CA ASN A 56 -0.39 0.51 -17.37
C ASN A 56 -1.18 -0.34 -16.36
N ILE A 57 -1.39 0.15 -15.13
CA ILE A 57 -2.23 -0.53 -14.14
C ILE A 57 -3.70 -0.58 -14.59
N PRO A 58 -4.51 -1.52 -14.06
CA PRO A 58 -5.91 -1.62 -14.40
C PRO A 58 -6.65 -0.27 -14.25
N ASN A 59 -7.46 0.09 -15.24
CA ASN A 59 -8.18 1.36 -15.29
C ASN A 59 -9.08 1.60 -14.06
N GLN A 60 -9.58 0.52 -13.45
CA GLN A 60 -10.37 0.58 -12.22
C GLN A 60 -9.57 1.12 -11.02
N LEU A 61 -8.24 0.99 -11.05
CA LEU A 61 -7.33 1.47 -10.01
C LEU A 61 -6.62 2.78 -10.37
N SER A 62 -6.52 3.11 -11.66
CA SER A 62 -5.72 4.24 -12.15
C SER A 62 -6.17 5.59 -11.55
N GLN A 63 -7.47 5.79 -11.38
CA GLN A 63 -8.02 7.01 -10.74
C GLN A 63 -7.63 7.17 -9.26
N HIS A 64 -7.24 6.07 -8.61
CA HIS A 64 -6.80 6.05 -7.22
C HIS A 64 -5.28 5.94 -7.09
N ALA A 65 -4.55 5.69 -8.18
CA ALA A 65 -3.10 5.52 -8.11
C ALA A 65 -2.41 6.79 -7.62
N ILE A 66 -1.36 6.63 -6.82
CA ILE A 66 -0.50 7.74 -6.45
C ILE A 66 0.08 8.38 -7.71
N GLN A 67 0.07 9.71 -7.73
CA GLN A 67 0.69 10.48 -8.80
C GLN A 67 2.21 10.37 -8.67
N LEU A 68 2.83 9.91 -9.75
CA LEU A 68 4.28 9.76 -9.86
C LEU A 68 4.80 10.63 -10.99
N GLU A 69 5.93 11.27 -10.76
CA GLU A 69 6.67 11.99 -11.79
C GLU A 69 8.06 11.38 -11.92
N LEU A 70 8.43 11.00 -13.14
CA LEU A 70 9.77 10.51 -13.44
C LEU A 70 10.74 11.68 -13.52
N VAL A 71 11.79 11.65 -12.72
CA VAL A 71 12.79 12.71 -12.63
C VAL A 71 14.19 12.17 -12.83
N GLN A 72 15.06 12.95 -13.45
CA GLN A 72 16.48 12.66 -13.53
C GLN A 72 17.17 13.11 -12.24
N VAL A 73 17.99 12.24 -11.65
CA VAL A 73 18.75 12.49 -10.43
C VAL A 73 20.22 12.55 -10.79
N SER A 74 20.85 13.71 -10.58
CA SER A 74 22.26 13.97 -10.94
C SER A 74 23.22 14.01 -9.76
N PHE A 75 22.76 13.57 -8.59
CA PHE A 75 23.55 13.46 -7.37
C PHE A 75 23.56 12.03 -6.85
N LEU A 76 24.58 11.69 -6.06
CA LEU A 76 24.69 10.37 -5.43
C LEU A 76 24.01 10.38 -4.05
N LYS A 77 23.12 9.41 -3.83
CA LYS A 77 22.57 9.02 -2.52
C LYS A 77 22.41 7.52 -2.45
N GLU A 78 22.26 6.99 -1.25
CA GLU A 78 21.89 5.58 -1.07
C GLU A 78 20.63 5.26 -1.88
N GLY A 79 20.67 4.16 -2.65
CA GLY A 79 19.57 3.80 -3.55
C GLY A 79 19.55 4.58 -4.87
N CYS A 80 20.49 5.50 -5.11
CA CYS A 80 20.73 6.01 -6.46
C CYS A 80 21.64 5.01 -7.19
N LEU A 81 21.10 4.31 -8.19
CA LEU A 81 21.91 3.54 -9.13
C LEU A 81 22.72 4.51 -10.01
N GLU A 82 24.04 4.38 -10.02
CA GLU A 82 24.92 5.15 -10.93
C GLU A 82 24.49 5.05 -12.39
N THR A 83 23.85 3.92 -12.76
CA THR A 83 23.41 3.59 -14.12
C THR A 83 21.97 3.96 -14.44
N ASP A 84 21.06 4.04 -13.46
CA ASP A 84 19.65 4.39 -13.71
C ASP A 84 19.49 5.92 -13.70
N GLN A 85 20.11 6.66 -12.76
CA GLN A 85 19.99 8.13 -12.66
C GLN A 85 18.54 8.67 -12.70
N PHE A 86 17.54 7.84 -12.35
CA PHE A 86 16.14 8.23 -12.26
C PHE A 86 15.61 8.03 -10.85
N GLY A 87 14.64 8.87 -10.49
CA GLY A 87 13.82 8.75 -9.29
C GLY A 87 12.35 8.96 -9.62
N LEU A 88 11.50 8.67 -8.64
CA LEU A 88 10.08 9.01 -8.70
C LEU A 88 9.77 10.07 -7.65
N LEU A 89 9.27 11.22 -8.08
CA LEU A 89 8.63 12.16 -7.18
C LEU A 89 7.20 11.71 -6.93
N MET A 90 6.79 11.79 -5.66
CA MET A 90 5.44 11.46 -5.21
C MET A 90 5.01 12.40 -4.08
N PRO A 91 3.72 12.66 -3.89
CA PRO A 91 3.25 13.46 -2.76
C PRO A 91 3.53 12.75 -1.42
N ASP A 92 3.87 13.52 -0.38
CA ASP A 92 3.80 13.05 1.01
C ASP A 92 2.35 12.98 1.45
N LEU A 93 1.77 11.78 1.37
CA LEU A 93 0.37 11.55 1.70
C LEU A 93 0.05 11.78 3.19
N THR A 94 1.06 11.86 4.06
CA THR A 94 0.90 12.00 5.51
C THR A 94 1.27 13.39 6.03
N GLN A 95 1.59 14.33 5.13
CA GLN A 95 2.03 15.66 5.51
C GLN A 95 1.01 16.35 6.44
N GLY A 96 1.52 16.99 7.50
CA GLY A 96 0.70 17.72 8.47
C GLY A 96 -0.18 16.83 9.35
N HIS A 97 0.04 15.51 9.34
CA HIS A 97 -0.65 14.56 10.20
C HIS A 97 0.34 13.81 11.09
N GLU A 98 -0.04 13.61 12.35
CA GLU A 98 0.71 12.85 13.34
C GLU A 98 0.18 11.42 13.42
N LEU A 99 1.08 10.46 13.58
CA LEU A 99 0.72 9.06 13.75
C LEU A 99 0.13 8.83 15.15
N VAL A 100 -1.17 8.54 15.23
CA VAL A 100 -1.88 8.32 16.51
C VAL A 100 -2.10 6.83 16.80
N LYS A 101 -2.08 5.98 15.78
CA LYS A 101 -2.14 4.52 15.96
C LYS A 101 -1.36 3.81 14.87
N LYS A 102 -0.56 2.82 15.26
CA LYS A 102 0.17 1.97 14.34
C LYS A 102 -0.02 0.50 14.68
N GLU A 103 -0.49 -0.23 13.68
CA GLU A 103 -0.72 -1.66 13.75
C GLU A 103 -0.03 -2.35 12.57
N ARG A 104 -0.09 -3.69 12.54
CA ARG A 104 0.63 -4.47 11.52
C ARG A 104 0.17 -4.22 10.09
N TYR A 105 -1.11 -3.96 9.92
CA TYR A 105 -1.75 -3.85 8.61
C TYR A 105 -2.42 -2.49 8.40
N TYR A 106 -2.36 -1.59 9.37
CA TYR A 106 -2.89 -0.25 9.23
C TYR A 106 -2.20 0.75 10.13
N SER A 107 -2.32 2.02 9.77
CA SER A 107 -1.94 3.16 10.58
C SER A 107 -3.07 4.18 10.55
N VAL A 108 -3.24 4.94 11.63
CA VAL A 108 -4.15 6.09 11.70
C VAL A 108 -3.31 7.32 12.00
N PHE A 109 -3.48 8.35 11.19
CA PHE A 109 -2.86 9.65 11.38
C PHE A 109 -3.94 10.73 11.58
N GLN A 110 -3.63 11.75 12.39
CA GLN A 110 -4.54 12.85 12.71
C GLN A 110 -3.85 14.20 12.48
N SER A 111 -4.57 15.17 11.92
CA SER A 111 -4.16 16.57 11.91
C SER A 111 -5.05 17.36 12.86
N HIS A 112 -4.46 17.87 13.95
CA HIS A 112 -5.19 18.70 14.91
C HIS A 112 -5.57 20.07 14.32
N GLU A 113 -4.73 20.63 13.46
CA GLU A 113 -4.96 21.94 12.82
C GLU A 113 -6.17 21.92 11.88
N THR A 114 -6.33 20.84 11.12
CA THR A 114 -7.36 20.74 10.08
C THR A 114 -8.52 19.82 10.44
N ASN A 115 -8.45 19.20 11.62
CA ASN A 115 -9.38 18.19 12.12
C ASN A 115 -9.67 17.11 11.05
N SER A 116 -8.61 16.52 10.50
CA SER A 116 -8.66 15.47 9.48
C SER A 116 -7.89 14.23 9.88
N TRP A 117 -8.21 13.14 9.21
CA TRP A 117 -7.63 11.83 9.46
C TRP A 117 -7.11 11.22 8.16
N ILE A 118 -6.07 10.41 8.30
CA ILE A 118 -5.60 9.51 7.25
C ILE A 118 -5.62 8.09 7.79
N PHE A 119 -6.30 7.21 7.08
CA PHE A 119 -6.26 5.77 7.33
C PHE A 119 -5.38 5.11 6.27
N GLU A 120 -4.21 4.63 6.68
CA GLU A 120 -3.33 3.78 5.87
C GLU A 120 -3.72 2.32 6.11
N LEU A 121 -3.98 1.54 5.07
CA LEU A 121 -4.40 0.14 5.16
C LEU A 121 -3.65 -0.73 4.13
N LYS A 122 -3.15 -1.88 4.57
CA LYS A 122 -2.74 -2.99 3.71
C LYS A 122 -3.83 -4.06 3.74
N PRO A 123 -4.77 -4.07 2.77
CA PRO A 123 -5.97 -4.91 2.83
C PRO A 123 -5.65 -6.41 2.75
N LYS A 124 -4.53 -6.76 2.11
CA LYS A 124 -4.10 -8.13 1.84
C LYS A 124 -5.14 -8.89 1.01
N TRP A 125 -5.46 -10.12 1.37
CA TRP A 125 -6.43 -10.94 0.66
C TRP A 125 -7.83 -10.52 1.05
N LEU A 126 -8.64 -10.16 0.06
CA LEU A 126 -10.02 -9.70 0.25
C LEU A 126 -11.06 -10.78 -0.08
N LYS A 127 -10.61 -12.03 -0.25
CA LYS A 127 -11.47 -13.20 -0.41
C LYS A 127 -11.20 -14.22 0.68
N GLN A 128 -12.25 -14.90 1.11
CA GLN A 128 -12.15 -16.09 1.98
C GLN A 128 -12.13 -17.35 1.13
N ASN A 129 -11.46 -18.38 1.62
CA ASN A 129 -11.63 -19.74 1.11
C ASN A 129 -12.40 -20.58 2.13
N GLU A 130 -12.58 -21.87 1.85
CA GLU A 130 -13.25 -22.82 2.76
C GLU A 130 -12.60 -22.90 4.15
N LYS A 131 -11.34 -22.50 4.27
CA LYS A 131 -10.57 -22.50 5.51
C LYS A 131 -10.60 -21.16 6.25
N GLY A 132 -11.37 -20.20 5.75
CA GLY A 132 -11.56 -18.87 6.34
C GLY A 132 -10.62 -17.79 5.78
N CYS A 133 -10.33 -16.78 6.61
CA CYS A 133 -9.54 -15.63 6.19
C CYS A 133 -8.03 -15.96 6.20
N ARG A 134 -7.44 -16.04 5.01
CA ARG A 134 -6.00 -16.27 4.83
C ARG A 134 -5.14 -15.27 5.61
N ASN A 135 -5.55 -14.00 5.69
CA ASN A 135 -4.80 -12.97 6.42
C ASN A 135 -4.73 -13.29 7.92
N CYS A 136 -5.85 -13.73 8.51
CA CYS A 136 -5.92 -14.11 9.92
C CYS A 136 -5.08 -15.35 10.19
N THR A 137 -5.20 -16.39 9.36
CA THR A 137 -4.40 -17.62 9.49
C THR A 137 -2.90 -17.32 9.39
N MET A 138 -2.50 -16.52 8.41
CA MET A 138 -1.10 -16.08 8.25
C MET A 138 -0.62 -15.28 9.46
N HIS A 139 -1.45 -14.37 9.99
CA HIS A 139 -1.11 -13.55 11.14
C HIS A 139 -0.87 -14.42 12.39
N VAL A 140 -1.82 -15.31 12.73
CA VAL A 140 -1.69 -16.24 13.85
C VAL A 140 -0.45 -17.12 13.69
N ARG A 141 -0.21 -17.66 12.50
CA ARG A 141 0.97 -18.51 12.25
C ARG A 141 2.27 -17.77 12.51
N LYS A 142 2.37 -16.53 12.02
CA LYS A 142 3.61 -15.74 12.05
C LYS A 142 3.84 -15.02 13.39
N TYR A 143 2.78 -14.65 14.10
CA TYR A 143 2.86 -13.81 15.30
C TYR A 143 2.31 -14.45 16.58
N LYS A 144 1.73 -15.65 16.48
CA LYS A 144 1.24 -16.45 17.61
C LYS A 144 0.14 -15.76 18.44
N HIS A 145 -0.62 -14.85 17.83
CA HIS A 145 -1.81 -14.23 18.42
C HIS A 145 -2.84 -13.91 17.33
N VAL A 146 -4.08 -13.66 17.74
CA VAL A 146 -5.19 -13.28 16.85
C VAL A 146 -5.02 -11.82 16.41
N PRO A 147 -5.19 -11.46 15.13
CA PRO A 147 -5.11 -10.08 14.69
C PRO A 147 -6.21 -9.22 15.34
N SER A 148 -5.94 -7.93 15.55
CA SER A 148 -6.89 -6.97 16.12
C SER A 148 -8.11 -6.71 15.22
N PHE A 149 -8.04 -7.05 13.93
CA PHE A 149 -9.18 -7.01 13.00
C PHE A 149 -8.96 -8.00 11.83
N CYS A 150 -10.06 -8.34 11.14
CA CYS A 150 -10.03 -9.06 9.87
C CYS A 150 -10.37 -8.10 8.72
N SER A 151 -9.55 -8.06 7.66
CA SER A 151 -9.82 -7.20 6.50
C SER A 151 -11.15 -7.50 5.81
N LEU A 152 -11.68 -8.72 5.92
CA LEU A 152 -12.98 -9.08 5.35
C LEU A 152 -14.15 -8.44 6.11
N ASP A 153 -13.97 -8.10 7.39
CA ASP A 153 -15.01 -7.44 8.18
C ASP A 153 -15.22 -5.99 7.71
N LEU A 154 -14.26 -5.42 6.98
CA LEU A 154 -14.38 -4.11 6.31
C LEU A 154 -15.23 -4.15 5.03
N LEU A 155 -15.49 -5.33 4.48
CA LEU A 155 -16.34 -5.53 3.28
C LEU A 155 -17.79 -5.86 3.64
N ARG A 156 -18.02 -6.34 4.85
CA ARG A 156 -19.31 -6.86 5.33
C ARG A 156 -20.17 -5.76 5.94
N THR A 157 -21.38 -5.56 5.42
CA THR A 157 -22.29 -4.48 5.81
C THR A 157 -22.68 -4.52 7.29
N ASP A 158 -22.78 -5.71 7.87
CA ASP A 158 -23.17 -5.98 9.26
C ASP A 158 -22.02 -5.77 10.27
N SER A 159 -20.77 -6.02 9.88
CA SER A 159 -19.60 -5.89 10.77
C SER A 159 -18.79 -4.61 10.57
N VAL A 160 -18.85 -3.96 9.41
CA VAL A 160 -17.94 -2.85 9.04
C VAL A 160 -17.95 -1.70 10.04
N LEU A 161 -19.11 -1.35 10.62
CA LEU A 161 -19.19 -0.29 11.61
C LEU A 161 -18.43 -0.65 12.88
N LYS A 162 -18.67 -1.85 13.44
CA LYS A 162 -17.98 -2.34 14.63
C LYS A 162 -16.48 -2.51 14.38
N CYS A 163 -16.11 -2.98 13.19
CA CYS A 163 -14.72 -3.10 12.77
C CYS A 163 -14.03 -1.72 12.68
N CYS A 164 -14.67 -0.72 12.08
CA CYS A 164 -14.09 0.64 12.02
C CYS A 164 -13.93 1.24 13.43
N GLN A 165 -14.90 1.00 14.31
CA GLN A 165 -14.82 1.46 15.69
C GLN A 165 -13.67 0.79 16.46
N SER A 166 -13.40 -0.51 16.23
CA SER A 166 -12.26 -1.20 16.86
C SER A 166 -10.91 -0.80 16.27
N LEU A 167 -10.87 -0.41 14.99
CA LEU A 167 -9.68 0.17 14.37
C LEU A 167 -9.27 1.46 15.10
N PHE A 168 -10.21 2.37 15.37
CA PHE A 168 -9.95 3.57 16.18
C PHE A 168 -11.27 4.16 16.71
N ASN A 169 -11.41 4.26 18.03
CA ASN A 169 -12.67 4.62 18.69
C ASN A 169 -12.87 6.15 18.77
N ASP A 170 -12.85 6.82 17.62
CA ASP A 170 -13.23 8.23 17.46
C ASP A 170 -14.36 8.34 16.41
N PRO A 171 -15.56 8.84 16.77
CA PRO A 171 -16.70 8.94 15.85
C PRO A 171 -16.43 9.78 14.60
N THR A 172 -15.54 10.78 14.70
CA THR A 172 -15.15 11.61 13.55
C THR A 172 -14.26 10.86 12.55
N PHE A 173 -13.68 9.73 12.97
CA PHE A 173 -12.93 8.80 12.13
C PHE A 173 -13.79 7.62 11.68
N TYR A 174 -14.35 6.83 12.61
CA TYR A 174 -14.89 5.52 12.25
C TYR A 174 -16.24 5.60 11.52
N LEU A 175 -17.07 6.61 11.80
CA LEU A 175 -18.36 6.77 11.12
C LEU A 175 -18.17 7.06 9.63
N PRO A 176 -17.45 8.12 9.20
CA PRO A 176 -17.27 8.39 7.77
C PRO A 176 -16.53 7.27 7.04
N LEU A 177 -15.58 6.60 7.69
CA LEU A 177 -14.91 5.44 7.13
C LEU A 177 -15.91 4.30 6.88
N ALA A 178 -16.72 3.93 7.88
CA ALA A 178 -17.72 2.88 7.75
C ALA A 178 -18.78 3.21 6.69
N TYR A 179 -19.25 4.46 6.64
CA TYR A 179 -20.19 4.90 5.60
C TYR A 179 -19.61 4.75 4.20
N TYR A 180 -18.37 5.17 3.98
CA TYR A 180 -17.69 5.01 2.70
C TYR A 180 -17.53 3.53 2.32
N LEU A 181 -17.04 2.70 3.24
CA LEU A 181 -16.76 1.29 3.00
C LEU A 181 -18.01 0.47 2.68
N LYS A 182 -19.19 0.85 3.21
CA LYS A 182 -20.48 0.24 2.87
C LYS A 182 -20.89 0.46 1.40
N THR A 183 -20.44 1.54 0.77
CA THR A 183 -20.85 1.86 -0.61
C THR A 183 -20.30 0.86 -1.62
N GLU A 184 -21.00 0.62 -2.73
CA GLU A 184 -20.48 -0.16 -3.87
C GLU A 184 -19.27 0.49 -4.56
N LYS A 185 -19.07 1.79 -4.32
CA LYS A 185 -17.94 2.57 -4.87
C LYS A 185 -16.72 2.56 -3.94
N SER A 186 -16.72 1.77 -2.87
CA SER A 186 -15.58 1.69 -1.98
C SER A 186 -14.41 1.00 -2.67
N ILE A 187 -13.20 1.50 -2.43
CA ILE A 187 -11.99 0.97 -3.07
C ILE A 187 -11.73 -0.49 -2.70
N LEU A 188 -12.20 -0.93 -1.52
CA LEU A 188 -12.06 -2.32 -1.09
C LEU A 188 -12.90 -3.25 -1.96
N LYS A 189 -14.12 -2.87 -2.33
CA LYS A 189 -14.96 -3.65 -3.27
C LYS A 189 -14.36 -3.69 -4.67
N THR A 190 -13.80 -2.56 -5.14
CA THR A 190 -13.06 -2.53 -6.40
C THR A 190 -11.89 -3.51 -6.38
N ILE A 191 -11.04 -3.48 -5.34
CA ILE A 191 -9.89 -4.39 -5.24
C ILE A 191 -10.35 -5.84 -5.06
N GLU A 192 -11.37 -6.10 -4.25
CA GLU A 192 -11.95 -7.43 -4.07
C GLU A 192 -12.41 -8.02 -5.42
N SER A 193 -13.11 -7.24 -6.24
CA SER A 193 -13.57 -7.69 -7.56
C SER A 193 -12.44 -8.02 -8.53
N LEU A 194 -11.28 -7.36 -8.38
CA LEU A 194 -10.08 -7.60 -9.20
C LEU A 194 -9.24 -8.78 -8.67
N GLN A 195 -9.38 -9.12 -7.40
CA GLN A 195 -8.69 -10.28 -6.84
C GLN A 195 -9.37 -11.56 -7.31
N THR A 196 -8.60 -12.53 -7.79
CA THR A 196 -9.08 -13.88 -8.15
C THR A 196 -8.35 -14.90 -7.32
N ASP A 197 -8.90 -16.11 -7.19
CA ASP A 197 -8.09 -17.21 -6.66
C ASP A 197 -6.89 -17.46 -7.58
N VAL A 198 -5.81 -17.97 -6.99
CA VAL A 198 -4.57 -18.26 -7.70
C VAL A 198 -4.23 -19.72 -7.51
N ASP A 199 -4.12 -20.43 -8.63
CA ASP A 199 -3.48 -21.72 -8.69
C ASP A 199 -2.02 -21.56 -9.15
N PHE A 200 -1.10 -21.72 -8.20
CA PHE A 200 0.32 -21.53 -8.46
C PHE A 200 0.92 -22.55 -9.43
N ASP A 201 0.23 -23.66 -9.72
CA ASP A 201 0.73 -24.72 -10.59
C ASP A 201 0.19 -24.61 -12.02
N TYR A 202 -0.94 -23.91 -12.23
CA TYR A 202 -1.60 -23.81 -13.55
C TYR A 202 -1.76 -22.38 -14.08
N ASP A 203 -1.85 -21.37 -13.20
CA ASP A 203 -2.10 -20.00 -13.66
C ASP A 203 -0.86 -19.41 -14.37
N PRO A 204 -1.08 -18.58 -15.41
CA PRO A 204 -0.02 -17.78 -16.01
C PRO A 204 0.75 -16.94 -14.97
N VAL A 205 2.08 -16.90 -15.08
CA VAL A 205 2.97 -16.26 -14.09
C VAL A 205 2.66 -14.76 -13.92
N ASP A 206 2.33 -14.09 -15.02
CA ASP A 206 1.91 -12.70 -15.05
C ASP A 206 0.59 -12.48 -14.31
N ALA A 207 -0.39 -13.37 -14.47
CA ALA A 207 -1.63 -13.36 -13.70
C ALA A 207 -1.36 -13.52 -12.19
N ILE A 208 -0.48 -14.46 -11.81
CA ILE A 208 -0.05 -14.65 -10.42
C ILE A 208 0.61 -13.37 -9.88
N CYS A 209 1.51 -12.77 -10.65
CA CYS A 209 2.23 -11.55 -10.26
C CYS A 209 1.27 -10.37 -10.07
N LEU A 210 0.28 -10.20 -10.94
CA LEU A 210 -0.78 -9.20 -10.80
C LEU A 210 -1.55 -9.42 -9.50
N GLN A 211 -1.98 -10.65 -9.23
CA GLN A 211 -2.71 -10.97 -8.00
C GLN A 211 -1.86 -10.70 -6.75
N MET A 212 -0.57 -11.05 -6.76
CA MET A 212 0.35 -10.73 -5.67
C MET A 212 0.57 -9.23 -5.48
N MET A 213 0.55 -8.42 -6.55
CA MET A 213 0.58 -6.96 -6.45
C MET A 213 -0.69 -6.43 -5.79
N LEU A 214 -1.87 -6.86 -6.24
CA LEU A 214 -3.17 -6.46 -5.67
C LEU A 214 -3.31 -6.79 -4.18
N ARG A 215 -2.62 -7.83 -3.71
CA ARG A 215 -2.62 -8.27 -2.30
C ARG A 215 -1.55 -7.60 -1.45
N ASP A 216 -0.62 -6.84 -2.04
CA ASP A 216 0.48 -6.18 -1.33
C ASP A 216 0.45 -4.65 -1.42
N LEU A 217 -0.50 -4.07 -2.16
CA LEU A 217 -0.72 -2.63 -2.22
C LEU A 217 -1.04 -2.03 -0.85
N THR A 218 -0.92 -0.70 -0.76
CA THR A 218 -1.29 0.08 0.42
C THR A 218 -2.29 1.16 0.00
N ILE A 219 -3.35 1.33 0.78
CA ILE A 219 -4.44 2.28 0.55
C ILE A 219 -4.34 3.39 1.59
N PHE A 220 -4.47 4.64 1.16
CA PHE A 220 -4.61 5.81 2.01
C PHE A 220 -6.01 6.39 1.80
N ILE A 221 -6.79 6.48 2.87
CA ILE A 221 -8.13 7.08 2.86
C ILE A 221 -8.06 8.37 3.69
N ASN A 222 -8.27 9.51 3.05
CA ASN A 222 -8.31 10.81 3.71
C ASN A 222 -9.75 11.13 4.11
N ILE A 223 -9.94 11.46 5.39
CA ILE A 223 -11.23 11.81 5.99
C ILE A 223 -11.12 13.23 6.52
N ARG A 224 -12.00 14.11 6.04
CA ARG A 224 -12.08 15.50 6.50
C ARG A 224 -13.51 15.97 6.43
N ASN A 225 -13.93 16.79 7.40
CA ASN A 225 -15.30 17.31 7.50
C ASN A 225 -16.34 16.17 7.47
N SER A 226 -16.10 15.13 8.28
CA SER A 226 -16.99 13.97 8.45
C SER A 226 -17.31 13.19 7.16
N ARG A 227 -16.42 13.19 6.18
CA ARG A 227 -16.55 12.40 4.94
C ARG A 227 -15.19 12.02 4.36
N VAL A 228 -15.13 10.94 3.60
CA VAL A 228 -13.95 10.56 2.81
C VAL A 228 -13.79 11.56 1.65
N GLN A 229 -12.63 12.22 1.57
CA GLN A 229 -12.32 13.20 0.51
C GLN A 229 -11.65 12.54 -0.70
N ASN A 230 -10.62 11.74 -0.44
CA ASN A 230 -9.83 11.09 -1.47
C ASN A 230 -9.30 9.75 -0.98
N VAL A 231 -9.04 8.88 -1.95
CA VAL A 231 -8.44 7.56 -1.74
C VAL A 231 -7.26 7.42 -2.69
N THR A 232 -6.12 7.05 -2.15
CA THR A 232 -4.87 6.90 -2.91
C THR A 232 -4.27 5.52 -2.68
N ILE A 233 -3.85 4.84 -3.75
CA ILE A 233 -3.19 3.55 -3.73
C ILE A 233 -1.71 3.72 -4.04
N THR A 234 -0.88 3.04 -3.26
CA THR A 234 0.58 2.98 -3.39
C THR A 234 1.04 1.52 -3.38
N ASP A 235 2.35 1.30 -3.45
CA ASP A 235 2.98 -0.03 -3.42
C ASP A 235 2.50 -0.99 -4.53
N MET A 236 2.14 -0.45 -5.69
CA MET A 236 1.76 -1.21 -6.90
C MET A 236 2.98 -1.54 -7.78
N ASP A 237 4.12 -1.85 -7.16
CA ASP A 237 5.29 -2.29 -7.91
C ASP A 237 5.03 -3.67 -8.53
N PRO A 238 5.46 -3.91 -9.79
CA PRO A 238 5.34 -5.21 -10.43
C PRO A 238 6.06 -6.26 -9.61
N LYS A 239 5.43 -7.43 -9.50
CA LYS A 239 6.04 -8.62 -8.92
C LYS A 239 6.73 -9.42 -10.03
N TRP A 240 7.69 -10.26 -9.65
CA TRP A 240 8.54 -10.98 -10.58
C TRP A 240 8.53 -12.49 -10.29
N GLU A 241 8.82 -13.27 -11.32
CA GLU A 241 8.60 -14.72 -11.36
C GLU A 241 9.40 -15.54 -10.35
N GLY A 242 10.62 -15.14 -9.97
CA GLY A 242 11.40 -15.93 -9.01
C GLY A 242 10.93 -15.80 -7.56
N LYS A 243 9.86 -15.04 -7.29
CA LYS A 243 9.09 -15.17 -6.04
C LYS A 243 8.03 -16.27 -6.07
N LEU A 244 7.77 -16.87 -7.24
CA LEU A 244 6.72 -17.88 -7.41
C LEU A 244 6.90 -19.06 -6.47
N GLN A 245 8.12 -19.62 -6.40
CA GLN A 245 8.41 -20.74 -5.50
C GLN A 245 8.25 -20.36 -4.03
N GLU A 246 8.64 -19.15 -3.65
CA GLU A 246 8.44 -18.64 -2.29
C GLU A 246 6.94 -18.56 -1.93
N TRP A 247 6.12 -18.02 -2.83
CA TRP A 247 4.67 -17.93 -2.63
C TRP A 247 4.01 -19.31 -2.58
N ARG A 248 4.36 -20.20 -3.52
CA ARG A 248 3.88 -21.58 -3.56
C ARG A 248 4.20 -22.33 -2.26
N MET A 249 5.43 -22.21 -1.77
CA MET A 249 5.85 -22.84 -0.52
C MET A 249 5.15 -22.25 0.70
N LYS A 250 4.87 -20.95 0.73
CA LYS A 250 4.06 -20.33 1.79
C LYS A 250 2.63 -20.86 1.77
N GLU A 251 2.03 -21.00 0.60
CA GLU A 251 0.66 -21.49 0.47
C GLU A 251 0.54 -22.96 0.87
N LYS A 252 1.47 -23.82 0.41
CA LYS A 252 1.54 -25.23 0.85
C LYS A 252 1.67 -25.33 2.37
N LYS A 253 2.53 -24.51 2.98
CA LYS A 253 2.70 -24.46 4.44
C LYS A 253 1.43 -24.03 5.16
N LEU A 254 0.70 -23.02 4.66
CA LEU A 254 -0.57 -22.59 5.25
C LEU A 254 -1.62 -23.70 5.17
N ASN A 255 -1.68 -24.39 4.03
CA ASN A 255 -2.63 -25.47 3.80
C ASN A 255 -2.36 -26.73 4.61
N SER A 256 -1.08 -27.06 4.87
CA SER A 256 -0.69 -28.27 5.60
C SER A 256 -0.85 -28.15 7.12
N SER A 257 -0.91 -26.93 7.67
CA SER A 257 -0.92 -26.68 9.12
C SER A 257 -2.32 -26.57 9.74
N MET A 258 -3.38 -27.01 9.05
CA MET A 258 -4.76 -26.92 9.57
C MET A 258 -5.31 -28.24 10.12
N TYR A 259 -4.43 -29.17 10.51
CA TYR A 259 -4.76 -30.24 11.47
C TYR A 259 -4.06 -29.95 12.79
N THR A 260 -4.68 -29.13 13.64
CA THR A 260 -4.57 -29.11 15.12
C THR A 260 -5.13 -27.79 15.64
N HIS A 261 -6.46 -27.74 15.78
CA HIS A 261 -7.10 -27.17 16.97
C HIS A 261 -8.11 -28.21 17.45
#